data_AF-D2HHG7-F1
#
_entry.id   AF-D2HHG7-F1
#
_cell.length_a   1.000
_cell.length_b   1.000
_cell.length_c   1.000
_cell.angle_alpha   90.00
_cell.angle_beta   90.00
_cell.angle_gamma   90.00
#
_symmetry.space_group_name_H-M   'P 1'
#
loop_
_entity.id
_entity.type
_entity.pdbx_description
1 polymer ?
#
loop_
_entity_poly.entity_id
_entity_poly.type
_entity_poly.pdbx_seq_one_letter_code
_entity_poly.pdbx_strand_id
1 'polypeptide(L)'
;MAPLLTLFLVALVGLPLAQALDCHVCAYNGENCFNPMRCPAMVTHCMTTRTSRALNCHQCKGFGGCLHASRCPRGSNYCVSIATRVPFSVIDLPLVTKSCYSGCPDVPTLGLGPHVSIVCCQFSLCNTD
;
A
#
# COMPACT_ATOMS: atom_id res chain seq x y z
N MET A 1 16.63 27.24 -51.64
CA MET A 1 15.73 26.08 -51.42
C MET A 1 16.35 25.02 -50.51
N ALA A 2 17.62 24.62 -50.72
CA ALA A 2 18.33 23.65 -49.88
C ALA A 2 18.43 23.95 -48.36
N PRO A 3 18.69 25.20 -47.89
CA PRO A 3 18.97 25.44 -46.47
C PRO A 3 17.70 25.42 -45.59
N LEU A 4 16.55 25.69 -46.18
CA LEU A 4 15.27 25.70 -45.46
C LEU A 4 14.79 24.26 -45.19
N LEU A 5 15.10 23.37 -46.12
CA LEU A 5 14.76 21.95 -46.03
C LEU A 5 15.63 21.23 -44.99
N THR A 6 16.91 21.59 -44.88
CA THR A 6 17.79 21.06 -43.82
C THR A 6 17.39 21.55 -42.43
N LEU A 7 17.02 22.82 -42.28
CA LEU A 7 16.48 23.37 -41.03
C LEU A 7 15.19 22.64 -40.59
N PHE A 8 14.30 22.36 -41.54
CA PHE A 8 13.05 21.65 -41.26
C PHE A 8 13.29 20.21 -40.82
N LEU A 9 14.24 19.51 -41.46
CA LEU A 9 14.62 18.15 -41.07
C LEU A 9 15.21 18.13 -39.66
N VAL A 10 16.11 19.07 -39.32
CA VAL A 10 16.70 19.16 -37.97
C VAL A 10 15.64 19.44 -36.91
N ALA A 11 14.66 20.30 -37.21
CA ALA A 11 13.55 20.58 -36.30
C ALA A 11 12.68 19.35 -36.02
N LEU A 12 12.48 18.48 -37.02
CA LEU A 12 11.71 17.25 -36.87
C LEU A 12 12.41 16.21 -35.97
N VAL A 13 13.75 16.11 -36.00
CA VAL A 13 14.51 15.17 -35.16
C VAL A 13 14.54 15.60 -33.69
N GLY A 14 14.35 16.90 -33.40
CA GLY A 14 14.37 17.45 -32.04
C GLY A 14 13.04 17.37 -31.29
N LEU A 15 11.95 16.91 -31.93
CA LEU A 15 10.63 16.84 -31.29
C LEU A 15 10.58 15.66 -30.29
N PRO A 16 10.18 15.90 -29.04
CA PRO A 16 10.01 14.81 -28.09
C PRO A 16 8.90 13.88 -28.58
N LEU A 17 9.21 12.58 -28.74
CA LEU A 17 8.17 11.58 -28.99
C LEU A 17 7.26 11.56 -27.76
N ALA A 18 6.03 12.07 -27.91
CA ALA A 18 4.98 11.91 -26.93
C ALA A 18 4.58 10.42 -26.87
N GLN A 19 5.30 9.65 -26.07
CA GLN A 19 4.97 8.26 -25.79
C GLN A 19 3.78 8.27 -24.83
N ALA A 20 2.58 8.01 -25.35
CA ALA A 20 1.43 7.73 -24.50
C ALA A 20 1.70 6.40 -23.78
N LEU A 21 1.86 6.44 -22.46
CA LEU A 21 2.02 5.25 -21.65
C LEU A 21 0.70 4.46 -21.67
N ASP A 22 0.77 3.16 -21.92
CA ASP A 22 -0.38 2.25 -21.85
C ASP A 22 -0.35 1.53 -20.51
N CYS A 23 -1.34 1.77 -19.65
CA CYS A 23 -1.44 1.19 -18.32
C CYS A 23 -2.57 0.16 -18.28
N HIS A 24 -2.39 -0.90 -17.51
CA HIS A 24 -3.42 -1.93 -17.35
C HIS A 24 -4.24 -1.70 -16.07
N VAL A 25 -5.56 -1.84 -16.17
CA VAL A 25 -6.43 -1.92 -14.98
C VAL A 25 -6.52 -3.36 -14.51
N CYS A 26 -6.14 -3.61 -13.26
CA CYS A 26 -6.17 -4.95 -12.66
C CYS A 26 -7.25 -5.07 -11.59
N ALA A 27 -7.97 -6.19 -11.59
CA ALA A 27 -8.89 -6.54 -10.51
C ALA A 27 -8.14 -7.02 -9.26
N TYR A 28 -8.80 -6.95 -8.09
CA TYR A 28 -8.28 -7.20 -6.72
C TYR A 28 -7.50 -8.53 -6.53
N ASN A 29 -7.62 -9.50 -7.44
CA ASN A 29 -6.91 -10.78 -7.39
C ASN A 29 -5.85 -10.99 -8.49
N GLY A 30 -5.47 -9.96 -9.25
CA GLY A 30 -4.33 -10.01 -10.18
C GLY A 30 -4.50 -10.86 -11.45
N GLU A 31 -5.54 -11.70 -11.54
CA GLU A 31 -5.65 -12.65 -12.67
C GLU A 31 -6.15 -12.02 -13.98
N ASN A 32 -6.81 -10.86 -13.90
CA ASN A 32 -7.49 -10.26 -15.04
C ASN A 32 -7.11 -8.77 -15.20
N CYS A 33 -6.08 -8.49 -16.00
CA CYS A 33 -5.64 -7.14 -16.37
C CYS A 33 -5.97 -6.82 -17.85
N PHE A 34 -7.21 -7.10 -18.26
CA PHE A 34 -7.60 -7.11 -19.68
C PHE A 34 -7.99 -5.74 -20.26
N ASN A 35 -8.02 -4.68 -19.46
CA ASN A 35 -8.47 -3.38 -19.95
C ASN A 35 -7.31 -2.36 -19.97
N PRO A 36 -6.68 -2.14 -21.14
CA PRO A 36 -5.72 -1.06 -21.31
C PRO A 36 -6.43 0.30 -21.21
N MET A 37 -5.81 1.23 -20.50
CA MET A 37 -6.25 2.62 -20.42
C MET A 37 -5.12 3.52 -20.89
N ARG A 38 -5.43 4.36 -21.89
CA ARG A 38 -4.46 5.30 -22.44
C ARG A 38 -4.31 6.48 -21.50
N CYS A 39 -3.15 6.61 -20.88
CA CYS A 39 -2.89 7.72 -19.98
C CYS A 39 -2.65 9.02 -20.77
N PRO A 40 -2.99 10.19 -20.20
CA PRO A 40 -2.61 11.47 -20.79
C PRO A 40 -1.08 11.60 -20.86
N ALA A 41 -0.57 12.30 -21.87
CA ALA A 41 0.86 12.38 -22.21
C ALA A 41 1.77 12.96 -21.10
N MET A 42 1.18 13.53 -20.04
CA MET A 42 1.89 14.05 -18.87
C MET A 42 2.23 12.98 -17.81
N VAL A 43 1.79 11.73 -17.98
CA VAL A 43 2.00 10.65 -17.01
C VAL A 43 3.29 9.89 -17.31
N THR A 44 4.19 9.85 -16.33
CA THR A 44 5.49 9.15 -16.44
C THR A 44 5.47 7.72 -15.89
N HIS A 45 4.46 7.37 -15.08
CA HIS A 45 4.33 6.05 -14.46
C HIS A 45 2.87 5.66 -14.22
N CYS A 46 2.57 4.37 -14.31
CA CYS A 46 1.25 3.83 -13.94
C CYS A 46 1.11 3.78 -12.42
N MET A 47 -0.03 4.23 -11.89
CA MET A 47 -0.38 4.09 -10.48
C MET A 47 -1.57 3.14 -10.34
N THR A 48 -1.40 2.08 -9.54
CA THR A 48 -2.51 1.17 -9.23
C THR A 48 -3.35 1.76 -8.11
N THR A 49 -4.58 2.18 -8.40
CA THR A 49 -5.58 2.54 -7.39
C THR A 49 -6.46 1.33 -7.10
N ARG A 50 -6.24 0.69 -5.96
CA ARG A 50 -7.09 -0.42 -5.53
C ARG A 50 -8.42 0.17 -5.05
N THR A 51 -9.53 -0.17 -5.70
CA THR A 51 -10.87 0.13 -5.18
C THR A 51 -11.00 -0.61 -3.84
N SER A 52 -10.75 0.09 -2.74
CA SER A 52 -10.81 -0.51 -1.40
C SER A 52 -12.28 -0.79 -1.08
N ARG A 53 -12.75 -2.00 -1.40
CA ARG A 53 -13.73 -2.63 -0.53
C ARG A 53 -13.17 -2.49 0.87
N ALA A 54 -13.94 -1.88 1.79
CA ALA A 54 -13.47 -1.57 3.13
C ALA A 54 -12.82 -2.82 3.73
N LEU A 55 -11.52 -2.70 4.03
CA LEU A 55 -10.69 -3.76 4.55
C LEU A 55 -11.33 -4.28 5.85
N ASN A 56 -11.28 -5.59 6.08
CA ASN A 56 -11.63 -6.16 7.38
C ASN A 56 -10.34 -6.61 8.05
N CYS A 57 -10.13 -6.30 9.32
CA CYS A 57 -8.97 -6.76 10.08
C CYS A 57 -9.43 -7.29 11.44
N HIS A 58 -8.55 -8.04 12.12
CA HIS A 58 -8.72 -8.27 13.54
C HIS A 58 -8.40 -6.96 14.30
N GLN A 59 -9.34 -6.52 15.14
CA GLN A 59 -9.23 -5.31 15.96
C GLN A 59 -9.49 -5.67 17.41
N CYS A 60 -8.43 -5.85 18.19
CA CYS A 60 -8.53 -6.35 19.56
C CYS A 60 -7.25 -6.09 20.35
N LYS A 61 -7.32 -6.34 21.65
CA LYS A 61 -6.19 -6.28 22.56
C LYS A 61 -6.27 -7.43 23.55
N GLY A 62 -5.19 -8.21 23.69
CA GLY A 62 -5.15 -9.37 24.58
C GLY A 62 -3.73 -9.90 24.81
N PHE A 63 -3.50 -10.56 25.94
CA PHE A 63 -2.24 -11.25 26.21
C PHE A 63 -2.19 -12.54 25.40
N GLY A 64 -1.09 -12.76 24.66
CA GLY A 64 -0.86 -13.98 23.86
C GLY A 64 -1.51 -13.99 22.49
N GLY A 65 -2.38 -13.03 22.21
CA GLY A 65 -3.12 -12.96 20.97
C GLY A 65 -4.58 -12.63 21.23
N CYS A 66 -5.28 -12.26 20.16
CA CYS A 66 -6.71 -12.01 20.18
C CYS A 66 -7.24 -12.06 18.74
N LEU A 67 -8.51 -12.41 18.58
CA LEU A 67 -9.18 -12.46 17.29
C LEU A 67 -10.56 -11.80 17.41
N HIS A 68 -10.71 -10.63 16.79
CA HIS A 68 -12.01 -9.96 16.68
C HIS A 68 -12.10 -9.26 15.33
N ALA A 69 -12.73 -9.93 14.35
CA ALA A 69 -12.85 -9.40 13.01
C ALA A 69 -13.83 -8.22 12.97
N SER A 70 -13.40 -7.09 12.43
CA SER A 70 -14.26 -5.92 12.25
C SER A 70 -13.82 -5.06 11.07
N ARG A 71 -14.76 -4.27 10.57
CA ARG A 71 -14.57 -3.46 9.38
C ARG A 71 -13.68 -2.26 9.69
N CYS A 72 -12.70 -2.00 8.82
CA CYS A 72 -11.82 -0.86 8.95
C CYS A 72 -12.50 0.45 8.51
N PRO A 73 -12.07 1.58 9.09
CA PRO A 73 -12.42 2.91 8.59
C PRO A 73 -12.03 3.09 7.10
N ARG A 74 -12.70 4.03 6.43
CA ARG A 74 -12.29 4.42 5.06
C ARG A 74 -10.87 4.98 5.08
N GLY A 75 -10.05 4.56 4.12
CA GLY A 75 -8.65 4.99 4.00
C GLY A 75 -7.65 4.09 4.73
N SER A 76 -8.11 3.09 5.49
CA SER A 76 -7.23 2.03 6.00
C SER A 76 -6.88 1.03 4.90
N ASN A 77 -5.58 0.82 4.67
CA ASN A 77 -5.07 -0.10 3.66
C ASN A 77 -4.22 -1.23 4.27
N TYR A 78 -3.97 -1.18 5.58
CA TYR A 78 -3.13 -2.13 6.30
C TYR A 78 -3.86 -2.66 7.54
N CYS A 79 -3.78 -3.96 7.77
CA CYS A 79 -3.97 -4.55 9.08
C CYS A 79 -2.62 -4.57 9.81
N VAL A 80 -2.63 -4.21 11.10
CA VAL A 80 -1.42 -4.11 11.92
C VAL A 80 -1.59 -5.00 13.15
N SER A 81 -0.55 -5.78 13.46
CA SER A 81 -0.37 -6.52 14.72
C SER A 81 0.83 -5.94 15.46
N ILE A 82 0.64 -5.52 16.72
CA ILE A 82 1.68 -5.00 17.59
C ILE A 82 1.76 -5.90 18.82
N ALA A 83 2.92 -6.50 19.07
CA ALA A 83 3.19 -7.27 20.27
C ALA A 83 4.20 -6.52 21.13
N THR A 84 3.82 -6.18 22.36
CA THR A 84 4.70 -5.49 23.32
C THR A 84 4.95 -6.41 24.52
N ARG A 85 6.22 -6.61 24.86
CA ARG A 85 6.59 -7.20 26.16
C ARG A 85 6.75 -6.09 27.18
N VAL A 86 5.90 -6.10 28.21
CA VAL A 86 5.99 -5.14 29.31
C VAL A 86 6.96 -5.70 30.33
N PRO A 87 8.04 -4.97 30.70
CA PRO A 87 8.87 -5.37 31.83
C PRO A 87 7.98 -5.45 33.09
N PHE A 88 8.14 -6.51 33.89
CA PHE A 88 7.41 -6.74 35.15
C PHE A 88 5.94 -7.21 35.05
N SER A 89 5.46 -7.69 33.90
CA SER A 89 4.16 -8.38 33.87
C SER A 89 4.24 -9.73 34.59
N VAL A 90 3.27 -10.02 35.45
CA VAL A 90 3.11 -11.33 36.15
C VAL A 90 2.88 -12.50 35.17
N ILE A 91 2.64 -12.18 33.90
CA ILE A 91 2.32 -13.08 32.81
C ILE A 91 3.45 -12.97 31.78
N ASP A 92 4.10 -14.09 31.45
CA ASP A 92 5.24 -14.18 30.51
C ASP A 92 4.79 -14.15 29.03
N LEU A 93 3.74 -13.39 28.74
CA LEU A 93 3.08 -13.39 27.44
C LEU A 93 2.99 -11.97 26.90
N PRO A 94 3.29 -11.72 25.61
CA PRO A 94 3.25 -10.38 25.07
C PRO A 94 1.81 -9.88 25.00
N LEU A 95 1.63 -8.58 25.23
CA LEU A 95 0.36 -7.90 24.98
C LEU A 95 0.25 -7.63 23.49
N VAL A 96 -0.67 -8.33 22.82
CA VAL A 96 -0.93 -8.20 21.39
C VAL A 96 -2.08 -7.23 21.17
N THR A 97 -1.86 -6.25 20.31
CA THR A 97 -2.85 -5.27 19.86
C THR A 97 -2.96 -5.35 18.34
N LYS A 98 -4.16 -5.59 17.83
CA LYS A 98 -4.44 -5.71 16.41
C LYS A 98 -5.39 -4.58 15.99
N SER A 99 -5.17 -3.95 14.83
CA SER A 99 -5.92 -2.76 14.39
C SER A 99 -5.80 -2.48 12.89
N CYS A 100 -6.57 -1.51 12.39
CA CYS A 100 -6.50 -1.02 11.00
C CYS A 100 -5.72 0.30 10.92
N TYR A 101 -4.85 0.45 9.92
CA TYR A 101 -4.12 1.69 9.66
C TYR A 101 -4.10 2.07 8.16
N SER A 102 -3.87 3.35 7.88
CA SER A 102 -3.68 3.88 6.53
C SER A 102 -2.30 3.55 5.93
N GLY A 103 -1.29 3.35 6.79
CA GLY A 103 0.07 2.90 6.47
C GLY A 103 0.63 2.04 7.60
N CYS A 104 1.73 1.33 7.37
CA CYS A 104 2.38 0.58 8.45
C CYS A 104 3.12 1.54 9.40
N PRO A 105 2.80 1.60 10.71
CA PRO A 105 3.45 2.53 11.64
C PRO A 105 4.85 2.04 12.04
N ASP A 106 5.77 2.98 12.25
CA ASP A 106 7.11 2.70 12.78
C ASP A 106 7.11 2.50 14.31
N VAL A 107 7.95 1.61 14.82
CA VAL A 107 8.05 1.28 16.25
C VAL A 107 8.37 2.50 17.16
N PRO A 108 9.26 3.43 16.80
CA PRO A 108 9.68 4.53 17.69
C PRO A 108 8.55 5.52 18.01
N THR A 109 7.54 5.66 17.16
CA THR A 109 6.45 6.63 17.33
C THR A 109 5.39 6.19 18.33
N LEU A 110 5.40 4.93 18.76
CA LEU A 110 4.39 4.37 19.68
C LEU A 110 4.78 4.46 21.16
N GLY A 111 6.05 4.74 21.48
CA GLY A 111 6.52 4.84 22.87
C GLY A 111 6.45 3.53 23.67
N LEU A 112 6.31 2.39 22.99
CA LEU A 112 6.03 1.08 23.61
C LEU A 112 7.30 0.34 24.08
N GLY A 113 8.32 1.04 24.58
CA GLY A 113 9.53 0.41 25.14
C GLY A 113 10.37 -0.41 24.13
N PRO A 114 11.44 -1.08 24.60
CA PRO A 114 12.45 -1.69 23.72
C PRO A 114 12.05 -3.05 23.12
N HIS A 115 10.99 -3.70 23.62
CA HIS A 115 10.59 -5.04 23.21
C HIS A 115 9.23 -5.03 22.50
N VAL A 116 9.23 -4.48 21.29
CA VAL A 116 8.04 -4.37 20.43
C VAL A 116 8.29 -5.08 19.11
N SER A 117 7.31 -5.84 18.66
CA SER A 117 7.25 -6.39 17.30
C SER A 117 6.02 -5.83 16.60
N ILE A 118 6.19 -5.37 15.36
CA ILE A 118 5.10 -4.87 14.50
C ILE A 118 5.09 -5.68 13.21
N VAL A 119 3.91 -6.13 12.81
CA VAL A 119 3.67 -6.81 11.54
C VAL A 119 2.50 -6.14 10.84
N CYS A 120 2.65 -5.87 9.54
CA CYS A 120 1.65 -5.22 8.72
C CYS A 120 1.36 -6.02 7.45
N CYS A 121 0.12 -6.02 7.00
CA CYS A 121 -0.32 -6.72 5.80
C CYS A 121 -1.52 -6.03 5.13
N GLN A 122 -1.72 -6.25 3.83
CA GLN A 122 -2.62 -5.44 2.98
C GLN A 122 -3.84 -6.23 2.44
N PHE A 123 -4.25 -7.29 3.13
CA PHE A 123 -5.40 -8.11 2.75
C PHE A 123 -6.33 -8.36 3.93
N SER A 124 -7.62 -8.60 3.67
CA SER A 124 -8.60 -8.75 4.75
C SER A 124 -8.25 -9.93 5.66
N LEU A 125 -8.34 -9.70 6.98
CA LEU A 125 -8.11 -10.67 8.05
C LEU A 125 -6.71 -11.29 8.06
N CYS A 126 -5.74 -10.62 7.42
CA CYS A 126 -4.37 -11.10 7.33
C CYS A 126 -3.63 -11.14 8.67
N ASN A 127 -4.08 -10.34 9.64
CA ASN A 127 -3.45 -10.19 10.94
C ASN A 127 -3.98 -11.21 11.96
N THR A 128 -4.22 -12.46 11.55
CA THR A 128 -4.78 -13.50 12.44
C THR A 128 -3.73 -13.99 13.44
N ASP A 129 -2.52 -14.29 12.96
CA ASP A 129 -1.36 -14.69 13.76
C ASP A 129 -0.64 -13.47 14.35
#